data_AF-A0A1G8XPW5-F1
#
_entry.id   AF-A0A1G8XPW5-F1
#
_cell.length_a   1.000
_cell.length_b   1.000
_cell.length_c   1.000
_cell.angle_alpha   90.00
_cell.angle_beta   90.00
_cell.angle_gamma   90.00
#
_symmetry.space_group_name_H-M   'P 1'
#
loop_
_entity.id
_entity.type
_entity.pdbx_description
1 polymer ?
#
loop_
_entity_poly.entity_id
_entity_poly.type
_entity_poly.pdbx_seq_one_letter_code
_entity_poly.pdbx_strand_id
1 'polypeptide(L)'
;MRTKTILIIVLTALFTIFLMMNTDAVQFDFIFLKKDISKLVVVGVCTFVGFVLGFWAGRPKTTVTSYDKEIEQHSDTVNKSTLSDEDRDYIN
;
A
#
# COMPACT_ATOMS: atom_id res chain seq x y z
N MET A 1 -20.36 4.81 29.46
CA MET A 1 -19.88 4.80 28.06
C MET A 1 -18.53 5.50 28.03
N ARG A 2 -17.49 4.88 27.43
CA ARG A 2 -16.18 5.52 27.29
C ARG A 2 -16.29 6.63 26.23
N THR A 3 -15.52 7.72 26.35
CA THR A 3 -15.53 8.83 25.36
C THR A 3 -15.36 8.33 23.92
N LYS A 4 -14.50 7.31 23.74
CA LYS A 4 -14.29 6.64 22.45
C LYS A 4 -15.58 6.04 21.89
N THR A 5 -16.42 5.42 22.73
CA THR A 5 -17.69 4.82 22.32
C THR A 5 -18.69 5.89 21.90
N ILE A 6 -18.82 6.97 22.67
CA ILE A 6 -19.72 8.09 22.35
C ILE A 6 -19.30 8.74 21.03
N LEU A 7 -17.99 8.97 20.84
CA LEU A 7 -17.43 9.51 19.61
C LEU A 7 -17.76 8.62 18.41
N ILE A 8 -17.53 7.30 18.51
CA ILE A 8 -17.86 6.35 17.45
C ILE A 8 -19.35 6.42 17.12
N ILE A 9 -20.23 6.39 18.13
CA ILE A 9 -21.68 6.46 17.91
C ILE A 9 -22.07 7.75 17.17
N VAL A 10 -21.58 8.91 17.63
CA VAL A 10 -21.87 10.20 16.99
C VAL A 10 -21.37 10.22 15.54
N LEU A 11 -20.14 9.77 15.30
CA LEU A 11 -19.60 9.68 13.94
C LEU A 11 -20.44 8.77 13.05
N THR A 12 -20.81 7.58 13.54
CA THR A 12 -21.62 6.63 12.76
C THR A 12 -23.01 7.19 12.46
N ALA A 13 -23.64 7.89 13.41
CA ALA A 13 -24.94 8.52 13.19
C ALA A 13 -24.85 9.65 12.15
N LEU A 14 -23.87 10.55 12.28
CA LEU A 14 -23.63 11.63 11.32
C LEU A 14 -23.32 11.08 9.92
N PHE A 15 -22.47 10.06 9.84
CA PHE A 15 -22.15 9.41 8.57
C PHE A 15 -23.40 8.80 7.93
N THR A 16 -24.22 8.10 8.70
CA THR A 16 -25.46 7.50 8.19
C THR A 16 -26.44 8.56 7.66
N ILE A 17 -26.60 9.66 8.39
CA ILE A 17 -27.43 10.80 7.94
C ILE A 17 -26.86 11.39 6.65
N PHE A 18 -25.55 11.63 6.60
CA PHE A 18 -24.88 12.13 5.40
C PHE A 18 -25.13 11.22 4.19
N LEU A 19 -25.02 9.89 4.38
CA LEU A 19 -25.31 8.93 3.33
C LEU A 19 -26.77 9.05 2.86
N MET A 20 -27.72 9.08 3.80
CA MET A 20 -29.15 9.15 3.51
C MET A 20 -29.54 10.45 2.78
N MET A 21 -28.91 11.58 3.13
CA MET A 21 -29.13 12.86 2.48
C MET A 21 -28.55 12.93 1.06
N ASN A 22 -27.54 12.12 0.76
CA ASN A 22 -26.86 12.10 -0.54
C ASN A 22 -27.20 10.86 -1.36
N THR A 23 -28.35 10.23 -1.10
CA THR A 23 -28.77 8.99 -1.77
C THR A 23 -29.41 9.21 -3.14
N ASP A 24 -29.43 10.45 -3.65
CA ASP A 24 -30.04 10.83 -4.94
C ASP A 24 -29.72 9.83 -6.07
N ALA A 25 -30.76 9.42 -6.78
CA ALA A 25 -30.64 8.48 -7.87
C ALA A 25 -30.09 9.14 -9.14
N VAL A 26 -29.29 8.38 -9.88
CA VAL A 26 -28.90 8.65 -11.26
C VAL A 26 -29.32 7.46 -12.10
N GLN A 27 -29.85 7.75 -13.28
CA GLN A 27 -30.17 6.76 -14.30
C GLN A 27 -28.88 6.18 -14.88
N PHE A 28 -28.72 4.87 -14.75
CA PHE A 28 -27.68 4.11 -15.43
C PHE A 28 -28.31 3.28 -16.55
N ASP A 29 -27.91 3.58 -17.77
CA ASP A 29 -28.17 2.76 -18.95
C ASP A 29 -27.07 1.69 -19.05
N PHE A 30 -27.32 0.53 -18.46
CA PHE A 30 -26.48 -0.65 -18.71
C PHE A 30 -26.83 -1.24 -20.08
N ILE A 31 -25.89 -2.03 -20.63
CA ILE A 31 -25.98 -2.63 -21.98
C ILE A 31 -27.34 -3.30 -22.25
N PHE A 32 -27.99 -3.87 -21.22
CA PHE A 32 -29.30 -4.53 -21.35
C PHE A 32 -30.35 -4.06 -20.34
N LEU A 33 -30.08 -3.06 -19.51
CA LEU A 33 -31.02 -2.66 -18.44
C LEU A 33 -30.88 -1.19 -18.06
N LYS A 34 -32.00 -0.50 -17.90
CA LYS A 34 -32.05 0.85 -17.34
C LYS A 34 -32.41 0.76 -15.87
N LYS A 35 -31.56 1.29 -14.98
CA LYS A 35 -31.83 1.27 -13.54
C LYS A 35 -31.35 2.54 -12.86
N ASP A 36 -32.18 3.02 -11.93
CA ASP A 36 -31.86 4.10 -11.03
C ASP A 36 -30.97 3.59 -9.89
N ILE A 37 -29.77 4.16 -9.78
CA ILE A 37 -28.79 3.82 -8.75
C ILE A 37 -28.37 5.10 -8.04
N SER A 38 -28.22 5.05 -6.72
CA SER A 38 -27.72 6.17 -5.94
C SER A 38 -26.33 6.62 -6.40
N LYS A 39 -26.12 7.93 -6.59
CA LYS A 39 -24.81 8.54 -6.88
C LYS A 39 -23.75 8.08 -5.89
N LEU A 40 -24.14 7.93 -4.62
CA LEU A 40 -23.23 7.53 -3.55
C LEU A 40 -22.71 6.11 -3.76
N VAL A 41 -23.60 5.18 -4.10
CA VAL A 41 -23.23 3.78 -4.40
C VAL A 41 -22.25 3.73 -5.57
N VAL A 42 -22.50 4.52 -6.61
CA VAL A 42 -21.62 4.60 -7.79
C VAL A 42 -20.24 5.10 -7.39
N VAL A 43 -20.16 6.23 -6.68
CA VAL A 43 -18.87 6.80 -6.24
C VAL A 43 -18.14 5.81 -5.33
N GLY A 44 -18.83 5.18 -4.39
CA GLY A 44 -18.24 4.19 -3.48
C GLY A 44 -17.68 2.97 -4.22
N VAL A 45 -18.44 2.39 -5.13
CA VAL A 45 -18.02 1.22 -5.92
C VAL A 45 -16.86 1.58 -6.86
N CYS A 46 -16.96 2.69 -7.60
CA CYS A 46 -15.89 3.13 -8.50
C CYS A 46 -14.60 3.45 -7.75
N THR A 47 -14.69 4.11 -6.59
CA THR A 47 -13.53 4.41 -5.74
C THR A 47 -12.89 3.13 -5.22
N PHE A 48 -13.70 2.16 -4.76
CA PHE A 48 -13.20 0.89 -4.27
C PHE A 48 -12.51 0.07 -5.37
N VAL A 49 -13.14 -0.07 -6.53
CA VAL A 49 -12.56 -0.78 -7.69
C VAL A 49 -11.28 -0.07 -8.14
N GLY A 50 -11.31 1.26 -8.28
CA GLY A 50 -10.13 2.05 -8.63
C GLY A 50 -8.99 1.90 -7.63
N PHE A 51 -9.29 1.87 -6.33
CA PHE A 51 -8.30 1.63 -5.28
C PHE A 51 -7.69 0.24 -5.39
N VAL A 52 -8.50 -0.81 -5.58
CA VAL A 52 -8.01 -2.20 -5.73
C VAL A 52 -7.13 -2.33 -6.97
N LEU A 53 -7.57 -1.79 -8.11
CA LEU A 53 -6.80 -1.80 -9.35
C LEU A 53 -5.51 -0.99 -9.21
N GLY A 54 -5.57 0.19 -8.60
CA GLY A 54 -4.42 1.04 -8.33
C GLY A 54 -3.42 0.38 -7.40
N PHE A 55 -3.89 -0.30 -6.34
CA PHE A 55 -3.04 -1.06 -5.43
C PHE A 55 -2.35 -2.23 -6.14
N TRP A 56 -3.08 -2.96 -6.99
CA TRP A 56 -2.50 -4.07 -7.75
C TRP A 56 -1.50 -3.58 -8.81
N ALA A 57 -1.85 -2.54 -9.57
CA ALA A 57 -0.97 -1.95 -10.57
C ALA A 57 0.26 -1.28 -9.95
N GLY A 58 0.10 -0.68 -8.77
CA GLY A 58 1.16 0.00 -8.02
C GLY A 58 2.10 -0.93 -7.26
N ARG A 59 1.82 -2.25 -7.20
CA ARG A 59 2.68 -3.21 -6.51
C ARG A 59 4.00 -3.36 -7.29
N PRO A 60 5.15 -2.89 -6.77
CA PRO A 60 6.42 -3.01 -7.48
C PRO A 60 6.77 -4.50 -7.67
N LYS A 61 6.96 -4.91 -8.93
CA LYS A 61 7.31 -6.30 -9.29
C LYS A 61 8.73 -6.68 -8.86
N THR A 62 9.59 -5.68 -8.69
CA THR A 62 10.96 -5.83 -8.23
C THR A 62 11.20 -4.73 -7.21
N THR A 63 11.38 -5.09 -5.94
CA THR A 63 12.19 -4.25 -5.06
C THR A 63 13.57 -4.25 -5.70
N VAL A 64 13.96 -3.11 -6.30
CA VAL A 64 15.35 -2.91 -6.64
C VAL A 64 16.06 -2.81 -5.29
N THR A 65 16.55 -3.94 -4.78
CA THR A 65 17.50 -3.96 -3.67
C THR A 65 18.78 -3.36 -4.26
N SER A 66 18.83 -2.04 -4.38
CA SER A 66 19.91 -1.31 -5.06
C SER A 66 21.16 -1.19 -4.19
N TYR A 67 21.23 -1.93 -3.09
CA TYR A 67 22.37 -2.04 -2.22
C TYR A 67 22.46 -3.51 -1.78
N ASP A 68 23.66 -4.08 -1.89
CA ASP A 68 24.03 -5.43 -1.44
C ASP A 68 23.72 -6.61 -2.35
N LYS A 69 24.21 -6.56 -3.59
CA LYS A 69 24.61 -7.82 -4.28
C LYS A 69 26.12 -8.00 -4.43
N GLU A 70 26.90 -6.95 -4.20
CA GLU A 70 28.37 -7.01 -4.38
C GLU A 70 29.14 -7.20 -3.05
N ILE A 71 28.51 -7.02 -1.89
CA ILE A 71 29.16 -7.22 -0.59
C ILE A 71 29.19 -8.71 -0.18
N GLU A 72 28.19 -9.50 -0.53
CA GLU A 72 28.13 -10.93 -0.17
C GLU A 72 29.12 -11.79 -0.97
N GLN A 73 29.56 -11.36 -2.15
CA GLN A 73 30.50 -12.16 -2.96
C GLN A 73 31.97 -12.01 -2.53
N HIS A 74 32.29 -11.01 -1.71
CA HIS A 74 33.66 -10.75 -1.23
C HIS A 74 33.90 -11.16 0.23
N SER A 75 32.90 -11.67 0.95
CA SER A 75 33.04 -12.05 2.36
C SER A 75 33.76 -13.39 2.58
N ASP A 76 33.80 -14.26 1.56
CA ASP A 76 34.36 -15.62 1.69
C ASP A 76 35.88 -15.71 1.45
N THR A 77 36.56 -14.60 1.11
CA THR A 77 38.03 -14.60 0.85
C THR A 77 38.83 -13.71 1.81
N VAL A 78 38.23 -13.22 2.90
CA VAL A 78 38.91 -12.38 3.92
C VAL A 78 39.54 -13.24 5.02
N ASN A 79 40.28 -14.28 4.62
CA ASN A 79 41.18 -15.03 5.51
C ASN A 79 42.51 -15.36 4.81
N LYS A 80 42.97 -14.46 3.95
CA LYS A 80 44.35 -14.51 3.44
C LYS A 80 44.99 -13.16 3.72
N SER A 81 45.65 -13.10 4.88
CA SER A 81 46.62 -12.09 5.31
C SER A 81 47.01 -11.09 4.21
N THR A 82 46.53 -9.86 4.33
CA THR A 82 46.80 -8.74 3.43
C THR A 82 48.17 -8.10 3.64
N LEU A 83 49.08 -8.79 4.33
CA LEU A 83 50.42 -8.31 4.64
C LEU A 83 51.38 -8.88 3.61
N SER A 84 52.18 -7.98 3.00
CA SER A 84 53.33 -8.35 2.18
C SER A 84 54.29 -9.23 2.99
N ASP A 85 55.04 -10.11 2.34
CA ASP A 85 56.07 -10.92 3.02
C ASP A 85 57.10 -10.02 3.72
N GLU A 86 57.31 -8.81 3.19
CA GLU A 86 58.18 -7.77 3.75
C GLU A 86 57.61 -7.17 5.06
N ASP A 87 56.27 -7.04 5.18
CA ASP A 87 55.62 -6.49 6.38
C ASP A 87 55.61 -7.47 7.55
N ARG A 88 55.76 -8.77 7.28
CA ARG A 88 55.74 -9.82 8.31
C ARG A 88 56.99 -9.82 9.20
N ASP A 89 58.12 -9.36 8.67
CA ASP A 89 59.40 -9.36 9.40
C ASP A 89 59.44 -8.24 10.46
N TYR A 90 58.52 -7.28 10.40
CA TYR A 90 58.42 -6.17 11.35
C TYR A 90 57.59 -6.46 12.62
N ILE A 91 56.83 -7.56 12.63
CA ILE A 91 55.91 -7.93 13.74
C ILE A 91 56.44 -9.07 14.63
N ASN A 92 57.66 -9.55 14.39
CA ASN A 92 58.35 -10.56 15.20
C ASN A 92 59.61 -9.98 15.86
#